data_AF-A0A3C1HDR9-F1
#
_entry.id   AF-A0A3C1HDR9-F1
#
_cell.length_a   1.000
_cell.length_b   1.000
_cell.length_c   1.000
_cell.angle_alpha   90.00
_cell.angle_beta   90.00
_cell.angle_gamma   90.00
#
_symmetry.space_group_name_H-M   'P 1'
#
loop_
_entity.id
_entity.type
_entity.pdbx_description
1 polymer ?
#
loop_
_entity_poly.entity_id
_entity_poly.type
_entity_poly.pdbx_seq_one_letter_code
_entity_poly.pdbx_strand_id
1 'polypeptide(L)'
;MRRPGILLAASLAVALAVFGLCYTAAFRMQASRLASSTDDLEWLRQAFRMGDAEFTQVRRLHEGYRARCGEVCRKIAERNRELQQLLASPANETAAGAQAVEAKLKEIAALRAECQAGMLRHFQEVAASMPSEEGRRYLSEMRRLTLENHSGIEAGMSHHHESAPPP
;
A
#
# COMPACT_ATOMS: atom_id res chain seq x y z
N MET A 1 -5.25 -26.74 57.37
CA MET A 1 -5.43 -25.41 56.71
C MET A 1 -4.74 -25.25 55.35
N ARG A 2 -4.02 -26.26 54.79
CA ARG A 2 -3.27 -26.12 53.52
C ARG A 2 -4.04 -26.47 52.23
N ARG A 3 -5.09 -27.29 52.34
CA ARG A 3 -5.86 -27.81 51.18
C ARG A 3 -6.62 -26.74 50.37
N PRO A 4 -7.30 -25.74 50.97
CA PRO A 4 -8.02 -24.75 50.17
C PRO A 4 -7.08 -23.81 49.40
N GLY A 5 -5.92 -23.47 49.97
CA GLY A 5 -4.91 -22.66 49.28
C GLY A 5 -4.29 -23.36 48.05
N ILE A 6 -4.10 -24.67 48.13
CA ILE A 6 -3.60 -25.48 47.01
C ILE A 6 -4.63 -25.55 45.88
N LEU A 7 -5.92 -25.70 46.21
CA LEU A 7 -7.00 -25.73 45.21
C LEU A 7 -7.18 -24.38 44.51
N LEU A 8 -7.11 -23.27 45.25
CA LEU A 8 -7.14 -21.92 44.70
C LEU A 8 -5.95 -21.68 43.75
N ALA A 9 -4.74 -22.00 44.20
CA ALA A 9 -3.54 -21.85 43.37
C ALA A 9 -3.60 -22.71 42.10
N ALA A 10 -4.08 -23.95 42.20
CA ALA A 10 -4.26 -24.84 41.05
C ALA A 10 -5.31 -24.29 40.07
N SER A 11 -6.45 -23.79 40.56
CA SER A 11 -7.49 -23.20 39.71
C SER A 11 -7.01 -21.96 38.97
N LEU A 12 -6.24 -21.09 39.64
CA LEU A 12 -5.66 -19.89 39.05
C LEU A 12 -4.60 -20.24 37.99
N ALA A 13 -3.76 -21.24 38.26
CA ALA A 13 -2.77 -21.72 37.30
C ALA A 13 -3.44 -22.28 36.03
N VAL A 14 -4.52 -23.06 36.18
CA VAL A 14 -5.30 -23.58 35.04
C VAL A 14 -5.95 -22.44 34.27
N ALA A 15 -6.55 -21.46 34.94
CA ALA A 15 -7.16 -20.31 34.29
C ALA A 15 -6.14 -19.49 33.48
N LEU A 16 -4.95 -19.23 34.04
CA LEU A 16 -3.87 -18.53 33.35
C LEU A 16 -3.33 -19.33 32.15
N ALA A 17 -3.21 -20.65 32.29
CA ALA A 17 -2.78 -21.52 31.19
C ALA A 17 -3.81 -21.52 30.05
N VAL A 18 -5.09 -21.68 30.35
CA VAL A 18 -6.18 -21.64 29.36
C VAL A 18 -6.23 -20.27 28.69
N PHE A 19 -6.17 -19.18 29.46
CA PHE A 19 -6.15 -17.83 28.92
C PHE A 19 -4.93 -17.60 28.01
N GLY A 20 -3.73 -18.03 28.42
CA GLY A 20 -2.52 -17.94 27.60
C GLY A 20 -2.61 -18.73 26.30
N LEU A 21 -3.17 -19.95 26.33
CA LEU A 21 -3.42 -20.74 25.11
C LEU A 21 -4.43 -20.05 24.19
N CYS A 22 -5.56 -19.57 24.73
CA CYS A 22 -6.56 -18.87 23.95
C CYS A 22 -6.01 -17.57 23.35
N TYR A 23 -5.25 -16.78 24.12
CA TYR A 23 -4.63 -15.54 23.67
C TYR A 23 -3.62 -15.78 22.56
N THR A 24 -2.72 -16.76 22.73
CA THR A 24 -1.72 -17.09 21.71
C THR A 24 -2.34 -17.66 20.44
N ALA A 25 -3.39 -18.48 20.56
CA ALA A 25 -4.15 -18.98 19.41
C ALA A 25 -4.87 -17.84 18.68
N ALA A 26 -5.56 -16.96 19.40
CA ALA A 26 -6.25 -15.81 18.82
C ALA A 26 -5.28 -14.83 18.14
N PHE A 27 -4.15 -14.53 18.79
CA PHE A 27 -3.11 -13.66 18.23
C PHE A 27 -2.49 -14.27 16.97
N ARG A 28 -2.22 -15.59 16.97
CA ARG A 28 -1.72 -16.29 15.78
C ARG A 28 -2.74 -16.32 14.64
N MET A 29 -4.01 -16.55 14.94
CA MET A 29 -5.09 -16.53 13.94
C MET A 29 -5.29 -15.14 13.36
N GLN A 30 -5.20 -14.10 14.18
CA GLN A 30 -5.32 -12.72 13.73
C GLN A 30 -4.09 -12.33 12.87
N ALA A 31 -2.88 -12.65 13.33
CA ALA A 31 -1.66 -12.43 12.55
C ALA A 31 -1.68 -13.21 11.21
N SER A 32 -2.18 -14.44 11.20
CA SER A 32 -2.32 -15.22 9.96
C SER A 32 -3.39 -14.64 9.04
N ARG A 33 -4.49 -14.11 9.57
CA ARG A 33 -5.54 -13.45 8.78
C ARG A 33 -5.06 -12.13 8.16
N LEU A 34 -4.33 -11.31 8.92
CA LEU A 34 -3.68 -10.11 8.37
C LEU A 34 -2.57 -10.44 7.37
N ALA A 35 -1.87 -11.57 7.55
CA ALA A 35 -0.88 -12.04 6.59
C ALA A 35 -1.53 -12.66 5.34
N SER A 36 -2.72 -13.23 5.47
CA SER A 36 -3.48 -13.81 4.36
C SER A 36 -4.26 -12.70 3.64
N SER A 37 -3.58 -11.99 2.75
CA SER A 37 -4.15 -11.01 1.80
C SER A 37 -5.14 -11.63 0.78
N THR A 38 -5.60 -12.85 1.03
CA THR A 38 -6.58 -13.63 0.27
C THR A 38 -7.98 -13.01 0.32
N ASP A 39 -8.34 -12.40 1.44
CA ASP A 39 -9.66 -11.77 1.63
C ASP A 39 -9.70 -10.35 1.00
N ASP A 40 -8.55 -9.69 0.88
CA ASP A 40 -8.42 -8.33 0.33
C ASP A 40 -8.79 -8.23 -1.16
N LEU A 41 -8.92 -9.35 -1.87
CA LEU A 41 -9.34 -9.36 -3.28
C LEU A 41 -10.77 -9.90 -3.45
N GLU A 42 -11.43 -10.36 -2.39
CA GLU A 42 -12.79 -10.91 -2.50
C GLU A 42 -13.80 -9.84 -2.95
N TRP A 43 -13.59 -8.58 -2.53
CA TRP A 43 -14.36 -7.45 -3.05
C TRP A 43 -14.22 -7.31 -4.57
N LEU A 44 -13.05 -7.60 -5.13
CA LEU A 44 -12.79 -7.49 -6.57
C LEU A 44 -13.60 -8.54 -7.32
N ARG A 45 -13.65 -9.76 -6.79
CA ARG A 45 -14.48 -10.85 -7.33
C ARG A 45 -15.95 -10.44 -7.41
N GLN A 46 -16.48 -9.88 -6.33
CA GLN A 46 -17.87 -9.44 -6.24
C GLN A 46 -18.15 -8.24 -7.15
N ALA A 47 -17.27 -7.24 -7.13
CA ALA A 47 -17.41 -6.01 -7.91
C ALA A 47 -17.31 -6.20 -9.42
N PHE A 48 -16.61 -7.25 -9.88
CA PHE A 48 -16.38 -7.52 -11.29
C PHE A 48 -16.91 -8.89 -11.77
N ARG A 49 -17.81 -9.50 -10.99
CA ARG A 49 -18.58 -10.70 -11.35
C ARG A 49 -17.69 -11.84 -11.89
N MET A 50 -16.53 -12.05 -11.27
CA MET A 50 -15.55 -13.05 -11.71
C MET A 50 -15.93 -14.47 -11.25
N GLY A 51 -15.74 -15.44 -12.14
CA GLY A 51 -15.78 -16.86 -11.80
C GLY A 51 -14.54 -17.32 -11.03
N ASP A 52 -14.56 -18.55 -10.49
CA ASP A 52 -13.46 -19.08 -9.68
C ASP A 52 -12.12 -19.14 -10.44
N ALA A 53 -12.15 -19.49 -11.72
CA ALA A 53 -10.96 -19.61 -12.54
C ALA A 53 -10.28 -18.25 -12.79
N GLU A 54 -11.07 -17.24 -13.14
CA GLU A 54 -10.61 -15.86 -13.36
C GLU A 54 -10.06 -15.28 -12.06
N PHE A 55 -10.79 -15.47 -10.96
CA PHE A 55 -10.38 -14.98 -9.65
C PHE A 55 -9.07 -15.62 -9.17
N THR A 56 -8.92 -16.94 -9.36
CA THR A 56 -7.67 -17.66 -9.05
C THR A 56 -6.49 -17.10 -9.85
N GLN A 57 -6.72 -16.79 -11.14
CA GLN A 57 -5.71 -16.21 -12.00
C GLN A 57 -5.30 -14.79 -11.55
N VAL A 58 -6.29 -13.95 -11.25
CA VAL A 58 -6.07 -12.57 -10.76
C VAL A 58 -5.30 -12.58 -9.45
N ARG A 59 -5.62 -13.48 -8.52
CA ARG A 59 -4.88 -13.66 -7.27
C ARG A 59 -3.41 -13.98 -7.51
N ARG A 60 -3.13 -14.93 -8.41
CA ARG A 60 -1.76 -15.30 -8.77
C ARG A 60 -0.96 -14.12 -9.34
N LEU A 61 -1.59 -13.33 -10.21
CA LEU A 61 -0.97 -12.11 -10.77
C LEU A 61 -0.69 -11.08 -9.68
N HIS A 62 -1.64 -10.86 -8.77
CA HIS A 62 -1.49 -9.89 -7.68
C HIS A 62 -0.40 -10.29 -6.68
N GLU A 63 -0.37 -11.56 -6.27
CA GLU A 63 0.67 -12.12 -5.39
C GLU A 63 2.06 -11.98 -6.04
N GLY A 64 2.18 -12.26 -7.34
CA GLY A 64 3.43 -12.09 -8.09
C GLY A 64 3.89 -10.64 -8.19
N TYR A 65 2.97 -9.69 -8.35
CA TYR A 65 3.31 -8.26 -8.45
C TYR A 65 3.68 -7.63 -7.09
N ARG A 66 3.15 -8.16 -5.98
CA ARG A 66 3.28 -7.58 -4.63
C ARG A 66 4.74 -7.34 -4.20
N ALA A 67 5.63 -8.29 -4.48
CA ALA A 67 7.05 -8.16 -4.13
C ALA A 67 7.71 -6.97 -4.86
N ARG A 68 7.45 -6.85 -6.18
CA ARG A 68 8.02 -5.77 -7.00
C ARG A 68 7.40 -4.41 -6.63
N CYS A 69 6.10 -4.36 -6.37
CA CYS A 69 5.43 -3.16 -5.87
C CYS A 69 6.08 -2.67 -4.56
N GLY A 70 6.28 -3.58 -3.60
CA GLY A 70 6.93 -3.27 -2.33
C GLY A 70 8.36 -2.77 -2.48
N GLU A 71 9.14 -3.33 -3.41
CA GLU A 71 10.51 -2.90 -3.67
C GLU A 71 10.57 -1.44 -4.15
N VAL A 72 9.76 -1.07 -5.14
CA VAL A 72 9.74 0.30 -5.68
C VAL A 72 9.23 1.28 -4.63
N CYS A 73 8.18 0.93 -3.89
CA CYS A 73 7.68 1.74 -2.77
C CYS A 73 8.76 1.98 -1.70
N ARG A 74 9.56 0.96 -1.37
CA ARG A 74 10.68 1.09 -0.43
C ARG A 74 11.73 2.07 -0.95
N LYS A 75 12.11 1.99 -2.23
CA LYS A 75 13.08 2.91 -2.86
C LYS A 75 12.58 4.36 -2.82
N ILE A 76 11.30 4.59 -3.17
CA ILE A 76 10.68 5.92 -3.09
C ILE A 76 10.73 6.46 -1.65
N ALA A 77 10.35 5.63 -0.67
CA ALA A 77 10.36 6.03 0.74
C ALA A 77 11.78 6.39 1.23
N GLU A 78 12.79 5.64 0.79
CA GLU A 78 14.20 5.90 1.09
C GLU A 78 14.67 7.25 0.52
N ARG A 79 14.43 7.49 -0.78
CA ARG A 79 14.79 8.77 -1.42
C ARG A 79 14.02 9.96 -0.82
N ASN A 80 12.76 9.76 -0.43
CA ASN A 80 12.00 10.80 0.27
C ASN A 80 12.63 11.15 1.63
N ARG A 81 13.09 10.14 2.40
CA ARG A 81 13.80 10.42 3.68
C ARG A 81 15.08 11.20 3.46
N GLU A 82 15.87 10.84 2.43
CA GLU A 82 17.07 11.60 2.07
C GLU A 82 16.74 13.03 1.67
N LEU A 83 15.68 13.25 0.89
CA LEU A 83 15.22 14.59 0.54
C LEU A 83 14.85 15.40 1.80
N GLN A 84 14.12 14.81 2.74
CA GLN A 84 13.77 15.48 4.00
C GLN A 84 15.02 15.85 4.81
N GLN A 85 16.04 15.00 4.84
CA GLN A 85 17.31 15.31 5.49
C GLN A 85 18.06 16.47 4.81
N LEU A 86 18.08 16.49 3.47
CA LEU A 86 18.64 17.61 2.71
C LEU A 86 17.91 18.91 3.02
N LEU A 87 16.57 18.88 3.05
CA LEU A 87 15.74 20.04 3.34
C LEU A 87 15.84 20.54 4.80
N ALA A 88 16.15 19.67 5.75
CA ALA A 88 16.36 20.04 7.15
C ALA A 88 17.76 20.62 7.41
N SER A 89 18.70 20.46 6.48
CA SER A 89 20.06 20.97 6.60
C SER A 89 20.14 22.44 6.16
N PRO A 90 20.76 23.35 6.94
CA PRO A 90 21.00 24.73 6.52
C PRO A 90 21.79 24.86 5.21
N ALA A 91 22.49 23.78 4.81
CA ALA A 91 23.22 23.74 3.55
C ALA A 91 22.31 23.87 2.32
N ASN A 92 21.01 23.59 2.44
CA ASN A 92 20.04 23.72 1.34
C ASN A 92 19.83 25.17 0.86
N GLU A 93 20.15 26.18 1.67
CA GLU A 93 20.04 27.60 1.31
C GLU A 93 21.20 28.05 0.39
N THR A 94 22.22 27.21 0.23
CA THR A 94 23.32 27.47 -0.70
C THR A 94 22.95 27.03 -2.13
N ALA A 95 23.59 27.62 -3.14
CA ALA A 95 23.39 27.20 -4.53
C ALA A 95 23.68 25.70 -4.75
N ALA A 96 24.72 25.17 -4.11
CA ALA A 96 25.06 23.74 -4.17
C ALA A 96 24.01 22.86 -3.48
N GLY A 97 23.47 23.31 -2.34
CA GLY A 97 22.39 22.62 -1.65
C GLY A 97 21.08 22.61 -2.44
N ALA A 98 20.71 23.74 -3.04
CA ALA A 98 19.55 23.85 -3.93
C ALA A 98 19.67 22.88 -5.13
N GLN A 99 20.86 22.79 -5.73
CA GLN A 99 21.13 21.83 -6.82
C GLN A 99 21.01 20.37 -6.34
N ALA A 100 21.49 20.05 -5.14
CA ALA A 100 21.35 18.71 -4.56
C ALA A 100 19.88 18.34 -4.29
N VAL A 101 19.07 19.29 -3.81
CA VAL A 101 17.62 19.12 -3.63
C VAL A 101 16.93 18.88 -4.97
N GLU A 102 17.24 19.67 -6.00
CA GLU A 102 16.67 19.50 -7.34
C GLU A 102 17.02 18.12 -7.93
N ALA A 103 18.27 17.70 -7.81
CA ALA A 103 18.71 16.37 -8.25
C ALA A 103 17.92 15.26 -7.55
N LYS A 104 17.75 15.36 -6.22
CA LYS A 104 16.99 14.37 -5.45
C LYS A 104 15.50 14.35 -5.84
N LEU A 105 14.91 15.51 -6.12
CA LEU A 105 13.53 15.60 -6.62
C LEU A 105 13.37 14.89 -7.97
N LYS A 106 14.32 15.06 -8.90
CA LYS A 106 14.32 14.36 -10.19
C LYS A 106 14.42 12.85 -10.03
N GLU A 107 15.27 12.36 -9.11
CA GLU A 107 15.36 10.92 -8.79
C GLU A 107 14.03 10.36 -8.28
N ILE A 108 13.39 11.07 -7.34
CA ILE A 108 12.09 10.66 -6.79
C ILE A 108 11.01 10.66 -7.88
N ALA A 109 10.98 11.67 -8.75
CA ALA A 109 10.04 11.75 -9.86
C ALA A 109 10.22 10.57 -10.82
N ALA A 110 11.46 10.21 -11.18
CA ALA A 110 11.74 9.05 -12.02
C ALA A 110 11.25 7.74 -11.39
N LEU A 111 11.48 7.53 -10.09
CA LEU A 111 10.98 6.35 -9.37
C LEU A 111 9.45 6.30 -9.32
N ARG A 112 8.78 7.44 -9.14
CA ARG A 112 7.31 7.51 -9.17
C ARG A 112 6.76 7.16 -10.55
N ALA A 113 7.39 7.66 -11.62
CA ALA A 113 7.03 7.30 -12.99
C ALA A 113 7.20 5.80 -13.26
N GLU A 114 8.29 5.19 -12.78
CA GLU A 114 8.49 3.74 -12.86
C GLU A 114 7.38 2.97 -12.12
N CYS A 115 7.02 3.43 -10.91
CA CYS A 115 5.94 2.84 -10.12
C CYS A 115 4.61 2.87 -10.87
N GLN A 116 4.22 4.04 -11.39
CA GLN A 116 2.98 4.22 -12.14
C GLN A 116 2.94 3.36 -13.41
N ALA A 117 4.04 3.33 -14.18
CA ALA A 117 4.14 2.47 -15.36
C ALA A 117 4.06 0.97 -14.99
N GLY A 118 4.66 0.57 -13.87
CA GLY A 118 4.54 -0.79 -13.32
C GLY A 118 3.10 -1.15 -12.95
N MET A 119 2.40 -0.26 -12.24
CA MET A 119 1.00 -0.47 -11.85
C MET A 119 0.09 -0.58 -13.08
N LEU A 120 0.25 0.30 -14.08
CA LEU A 120 -0.55 0.25 -15.30
C LEU A 120 -0.38 -1.07 -16.06
N ARG A 121 0.85 -1.60 -16.15
CA ARG A 121 1.09 -2.93 -16.74
C ARG A 121 0.40 -4.03 -15.94
N HIS A 122 0.51 -4.01 -14.61
CA HIS A 122 -0.19 -4.96 -13.76
C HIS A 122 -1.71 -4.90 -13.94
N PHE A 123 -2.31 -3.71 -14.01
CA PHE A 123 -3.74 -3.58 -14.24
C PHE A 123 -4.17 -4.11 -15.62
N GLN A 124 -3.35 -3.94 -16.65
CA GLN A 124 -3.60 -4.51 -17.97
C GLN A 124 -3.58 -6.04 -17.94
N GLU A 125 -2.61 -6.64 -17.25
CA GLU A 125 -2.51 -8.09 -17.08
C GLU A 125 -3.71 -8.66 -16.30
N VAL A 126 -4.12 -8.00 -15.22
CA VAL A 126 -5.32 -8.37 -14.45
C VAL A 126 -6.55 -8.28 -15.33
N ALA A 127 -6.76 -7.16 -16.03
CA ALA A 127 -7.90 -6.96 -16.92
C ALA A 127 -7.98 -8.02 -18.03
N ALA A 128 -6.84 -8.46 -18.57
CA ALA A 128 -6.78 -9.50 -19.60
C ALA A 128 -7.16 -10.89 -19.08
N SER A 129 -7.14 -11.11 -17.77
CA SER A 129 -7.57 -12.36 -17.12
C SER A 129 -9.03 -12.37 -16.67
N MET A 130 -9.76 -11.29 -16.91
CA MET A 130 -11.16 -11.08 -16.52
C MET A 130 -12.10 -11.26 -17.72
N PRO A 131 -13.43 -11.42 -17.51
CA PRO A 131 -14.41 -11.30 -18.59
C PRO A 131 -14.23 -9.99 -19.35
N SER A 132 -14.38 -9.99 -20.67
CA SER A 132 -13.98 -8.85 -21.53
C SER A 132 -14.66 -7.51 -21.21
N GLU A 133 -15.91 -7.53 -20.77
CA GLU A 133 -16.61 -6.32 -20.29
C GLU A 133 -16.10 -5.86 -18.92
N GLU A 134 -15.95 -6.80 -18.00
CA GLU A 134 -15.54 -6.56 -16.61
C GLU A 134 -14.07 -6.10 -16.53
N GLY A 135 -13.18 -6.69 -17.33
CA GLY A 135 -11.79 -6.26 -17.45
C GLY A 135 -11.65 -4.84 -17.99
N ARG A 136 -12.50 -4.42 -18.93
CA ARG A 136 -12.54 -3.02 -19.42
C ARG A 136 -13.00 -2.07 -18.32
N ARG A 137 -14.05 -2.42 -17.57
CA ARG A 137 -14.54 -1.63 -16.44
C ARG A 137 -13.48 -1.50 -15.35
N TYR A 138 -12.83 -2.61 -15.00
CA TYR A 138 -11.75 -2.65 -14.03
C TYR A 138 -10.59 -1.73 -14.43
N LEU A 139 -10.11 -1.86 -15.67
CA LEU A 139 -8.98 -1.07 -16.14
C LEU A 139 -9.29 0.43 -16.20
N SER A 140 -10.51 0.79 -16.59
CA SER A 140 -10.97 2.18 -16.56
C SER A 140 -10.92 2.76 -15.14
N GLU A 141 -11.46 2.02 -14.17
CA GLU A 141 -11.53 2.47 -12.79
C GLU A 141 -10.15 2.57 -12.14
N MET A 142 -9.28 1.57 -12.34
CA MET A 142 -7.92 1.59 -11.76
C MET A 142 -7.06 2.71 -12.36
N ARG A 143 -7.21 3.01 -13.66
CA ARG A 143 -6.51 4.14 -14.29
C ARG A 143 -6.95 5.47 -13.69
N ARG A 144 -8.26 5.65 -13.50
CA ARG A 144 -8.85 6.83 -12.88
C ARG A 144 -8.24 7.07 -11.50
N LEU A 145 -8.29 6.07 -10.62
CA LEU A 145 -7.76 6.15 -9.26
C LEU A 145 -6.24 6.39 -9.20
N THR A 146 -5.48 5.84 -10.16
CA THR A 146 -4.01 5.89 -10.12
C THR A 146 -3.44 7.17 -10.74
N LEU A 147 -4.09 7.73 -11.76
CA LEU A 147 -3.55 8.85 -12.54
C LEU A 147 -4.19 10.21 -12.20
N GLU A 148 -5.46 10.26 -11.79
CA GLU A 148 -6.14 11.55 -11.53
C GLU A 148 -5.69 12.22 -10.21
N ASN A 149 -5.00 11.51 -9.33
CA ASN A 149 -4.54 12.10 -8.06
C ASN A 149 -3.38 13.10 -8.25
N HIS A 150 -2.61 13.01 -9.34
CA HIS A 150 -1.52 13.97 -9.62
C HIS A 150 -2.04 15.24 -10.31
N SER A 151 -2.99 15.08 -11.24
CA SER A 151 -3.60 16.20 -11.95
C SER A 151 -4.40 17.12 -11.03
N GLY A 152 -4.99 16.60 -9.94
CA GLY A 152 -5.72 17.41 -8.97
C GLY A 152 -4.86 18.48 -8.25
N ILE A 153 -3.60 18.15 -7.95
CA ILE A 153 -2.66 19.10 -7.33
C ILE A 153 -2.21 20.14 -8.36
N GLU A 154 -1.86 19.71 -9.57
CA GLU A 154 -1.45 20.59 -10.67
C GLU A 154 -2.57 21.58 -11.05
N ALA A 155 -3.82 21.09 -11.13
CA ALA A 155 -5.00 21.92 -11.39
C ALA A 155 -5.27 22.93 -10.26
N GLY A 156 -5.07 22.54 -9.00
CA GLY A 156 -5.19 23.46 -7.87
C GLY A 156 -4.18 24.61 -7.93
N MET A 157 -2.96 24.34 -8.41
CA MET A 157 -1.91 25.35 -8.54
C MET A 157 -2.16 26.33 -9.70
N SER A 158 -2.77 25.88 -10.81
CA SER A 158 -3.11 26.77 -11.93
C SER A 158 -4.29 27.69 -11.64
N HIS A 159 -5.27 27.27 -10.84
CA HIS A 159 -6.39 28.13 -10.43
C HIS A 159 -5.97 29.32 -9.55
N HIS A 160 -4.86 29.22 -8.80
CA HIS A 160 -4.31 30.34 -8.04
C HIS A 160 -3.62 31.41 -8.91
N HIS A 161 -3.19 31.05 -10.11
CA HIS A 161 -2.49 31.99 -11.01
C HIS A 161 -3.45 32.87 -11.82
N GLU A 162 -4.69 32.40 -12.05
CA GLU A 162 -5.74 33.14 -12.77
C GLU A 162 -6.46 34.18 -11.89
N SER A 163 -6.34 34.07 -10.56
CA SER A 163 -7.04 34.92 -9.58
C SER A 163 -6.20 36.05 -9.00
N ALA A 164 -4.95 36.23 -9.45
CA ALA A 164 -4.14 37.39 -9.11
C ALA A 164 -4.58 38.61 -9.94
N PRO A 165 -4.87 39.78 -9.34
CA PRO A 165 -5.22 40.97 -10.11
C PRO A 165 -4.03 41.42 -10.96
N PRO A 166 -4.27 41.97 -12.18
CA PRO A 166 -3.20 42.45 -13.05
C PRO A 166 -2.44 43.63 -12.39
N PRO A 167 -1.15 43.85 -12.78
CA PRO A 167 -0.33 44.91 -12.21
C PRO A 167 -0.88 46.32 -12.48
#